data_AF-A0A920M082-F1
#
_entry.id   AF-A0A920M082-F1
#
_cell.length_a   1.000
_cell.length_b   1.000
_cell.length_c   1.000
_cell.angle_alpha   90.00
_cell.angle_beta   90.00
_cell.angle_gamma   90.00
#
_symmetry.space_group_name_H-M   'P 1'
#
loop_
_entity.id
_entity.type
_entity.pdbx_description
1 polymer ?
#
loop_
_entity_poly.entity_id
_entity_poly.type
_entity_poly.pdbx_seq_one_letter_code
_entity_poly.pdbx_strand_id
1 'polypeptide(L)' 'MLAPDGLMLLEVGETWMTLEDRLPNVPFLWIELPQGGSGVAVISAQELRDWDAAGIL' A
#
# COMPACT_ATOMS: atom_id res chain seq x y z
N MET A 1 -4.31 0.26 15.61
CA MET A 1 -2.87 0.48 15.42
C MET A 1 -2.23 -0.83 15.04
N LEU A 2 -1.35 -0.83 14.04
CA LEU A 2 -0.50 -1.98 13.76
C LEU A 2 0.54 -2.14 14.88
N ALA A 3 1.06 -3.35 15.04
CA ALA A 3 2.28 -3.56 15.81
C ALA A 3 3.43 -2.71 15.23
N PRO A 4 4.46 -2.35 16.01
CA PRO A 4 5.57 -1.51 15.54
C PRO A 4 6.21 -2.01 14.23
N ASP A 5 6.29 -3.33 14.06
CA ASP A 5 6.83 -4.09 12.93
C ASP A 5 5.73 -4.78 12.08
N GLY A 6 4.47 -4.43 12.29
CA GLY A 6 3.35 -5.04 11.58
C GLY A 6 3.35 -4.71 10.08
N LEU A 7 2.85 -5.65 9.28
CA LEU A 7 2.57 -5.46 7.86
C LEU A 7 1.06 -5.45 7.62
N MET A 8 0.62 -4.58 6.71
CA MET A 8 -0.73 -4.52 6.17
C MET A 8 -0.71 -4.99 4.72
N LEU A 9 -1.57 -5.96 4.40
CA LEU A 9 -1.89 -6.30 3.01
C LEU A 9 -3.17 -5.56 2.64
N LEU A 10 -3.10 -4.74 1.60
CA LEU A 10 -4.21 -3.98 1.07
C LEU A 10 -4.60 -4.55 -0.31
N GLU A 11 -5.77 -5.18 -0.40
CA GLU A 11 -6.31 -5.70 -1.66
C GLU A 11 -7.38 -4.76 -2.21
N VAL A 12 -7.13 -4.24 -3.41
CA VAL A 12 -8.02 -3.34 -4.16
C VAL A 12 -8.40 -3.88 -5.55
N GLY A 13 -7.83 -5.03 -5.94
CA GLY A 13 -8.16 -5.70 -7.19
C GLY A 13 -7.87 -4.84 -8.42
N GLU A 14 -8.78 -4.86 -9.39
CA GLU A 14 -8.65 -4.15 -10.67
C GLU A 14 -8.60 -2.61 -10.53
N THR A 15 -8.95 -2.06 -9.36
CA THR A 15 -8.98 -0.61 -9.12
C THR A 15 -7.65 -0.02 -8.61
N TRP A 16 -6.58 -0.80 -8.61
CA TRP A 16 -5.27 -0.37 -8.10
C TRP A 16 -4.73 0.91 -8.76
N MET A 17 -4.92 1.07 -10.08
CA MET A 17 -4.53 2.30 -10.79
C MET A 17 -5.31 3.53 -10.28
N THR A 18 -6.59 3.35 -9.91
CA THR A 18 -7.39 4.43 -9.31
C THR A 18 -6.85 4.83 -7.93
N LEU A 19 -6.27 3.89 -7.17
CA LEU A 19 -5.61 4.21 -5.91
C LEU A 19 -4.35 5.05 -6.14
N GLU A 20 -3.53 4.69 -7.13
CA GLU A 20 -2.34 5.47 -7.50
C GLU A 20 -2.71 6.87 -7.99
N ASP A 21 -3.77 7.01 -8.79
CA ASP A 21 -4.26 8.32 -9.24
C ASP A 21 -4.70 9.22 -8.07
N ARG A 22 -5.25 8.62 -7.00
CA ARG A 22 -5.72 9.34 -5.81
C ARG A 22 -4.61 9.69 -4.84
N LEU A 23 -3.57 8.85 -4.78
CA LEU A 23 -2.43 8.97 -3.88
C LEU A 23 -1.13 8.92 -4.69
N PRO A 24 -0.89 9.90 -5.60
CA PRO A 24 0.18 9.82 -6.60
C PRO A 24 1.58 9.89 -5.99
N ASN A 25 1.69 10.33 -4.74
CA ASN A 25 2.96 10.45 -4.04
C ASN A 25 3.26 9.24 -3.15
N VAL A 26 2.31 8.32 -2.97
CA VAL A 26 2.50 7.13 -2.15
C VAL A 26 3.21 6.04 -2.97
N PRO A 27 4.40 5.58 -2.55
CA PRO A 27 5.17 4.58 -3.29
C PRO A 27 4.69 3.17 -2.95
N PHE A 28 3.51 2.78 -3.44
CA PHE A 28 2.95 1.45 -3.18
C PHE A 28 3.88 0.33 -3.67
N LEU A 29 4.15 -0.65 -2.80
CA LEU A 29 4.76 -1.91 -3.18
C LEU A 29 3.67 -2.91 -3.58
N TRP A 30 3.38 -2.99 -4.87
CA TRP A 30 2.47 -4.00 -5.43
C TRP A 30 3.17 -5.36 -5.54
N ILE A 31 2.53 -6.41 -5.04
CA ILE A 31 3.06 -7.77 -5.12
C ILE A 31 2.41 -8.56 -6.25
N GLU A 32 3.24 -9.31 -6.98
CA GLU A 32 2.76 -10.27 -7.98
C GLU A 32 2.46 -11.61 -7.29
N LEU A 33 1.24 -12.12 -7.48
CA LEU A 33 0.81 -13.36 -6.88
C LEU A 33 1.00 -14.54 -7.85
N PRO A 34 1.58 -15.69 -7.39
CA PRO A 34 1.89 -16.82 -8.26
C PRO A 34 0.69 -17.47 -8.96
N GLN A 35 -0.52 -17.33 -8.40
CA GLN A 35 -1.75 -17.91 -8.95
C GLN A 35 -2.61 -16.87 -9.68
N GLY A 36 -2.03 -15.73 -10.05
CA GLY A 36 -2.75 -14.57 -10.56
C GLY A 36 -3.38 -13.72 -9.44
N GLY A 37 -3.99 -12.61 -9.84
CA GLY A 37 -4.45 -11.55 -8.94
C GLY A 37 -3.56 -10.31 -9.07
N SER A 38 -4.19 -9.14 -9.04
CA SER A 38 -3.53 -7.83 -9.13
C SER A 38 -4.11 -6.89 -8.08
N GLY A 39 -3.37 -5.84 -7.75
CA GLY A 39 -3.85 -4.84 -6.80
C GLY A 39 -3.78 -5.30 -5.35
N VAL A 40 -2.74 -6.06 -4.98
CA VAL A 40 -2.38 -6.27 -3.56
C VAL A 40 -1.11 -5.50 -3.27
N ALA A 41 -1.19 -4.55 -2.33
CA ALA A 41 -0.03 -3.81 -1.84
C ALA A 41 0.39 -4.30 -0.44
N VAL A 42 1.69 -4.28 -0.18
CA VAL A 42 2.24 -4.52 1.16
C VAL A 42 2.71 -3.18 1.72
N ILE A 43 2.27 -2.86 2.94
CA ILE A 43 2.62 -1.62 3.61
C ILE A 43 2.97 -1.93 5.06
N SER A 44 4.18 -1.57 5.48
CA SER A 44 4.61 -1.67 6.86
C SER A 44 3.99 -0.58 7.73
N ALA A 45 3.91 -0.85 9.03
CA ALA A 45 3.51 0.13 10.01
C ALA A 45 4.41 1.37 10.02
N GLN A 46 5.69 1.21 9.67
CA GLN A 46 6.64 2.32 9.57
C GLN A 46 6.35 3.19 8.34
N GLU A 47 6.09 2.60 7.18
CA GLU A 47 5.74 3.33 5.96
C GLU A 47 4.49 4.19 6.17
N LEU A 48 3.42 3.67 6.79
CA LEU A 48 2.23 4.46 7.09
C LEU A 48 2.54 5.69 7.97
N ARG A 49 3.44 5.54 8.94
CA ARG A 49 3.86 6.66 9.81
C ARG A 49 4.71 7.67 9.05
N ASP A 50 5.63 7.19 8.23
CA ASP A 50 6.54 8.05 7.46
C ASP A 50 5.77 8.86 6.40
N TRP A 51 4.79 8.24 5.75
CA TRP A 51 3.96 8.90 4.75
C TRP A 51 3.01 9.94 5.36
N ASP A 52 2.43 9.66 6.54
CA ASP A 52 1.64 10.63 7.31
C ASP A 52 2.51 11.82 7.75
N ALA A 53 3.69 11.54 8.32
CA ALA A 53 4.63 12.57 8.74
C ALA A 53 5.16 13.43 7.57
N ALA A 54 5.28 12.84 6.38
CA ALA A 54 5.66 13.54 5.15
C ALA A 54 4.49 14.30 4.49
N GLY A 55 3.24 14.10 4.96
CA GLY A 55 2.04 14.72 4.39
C GLY A 55 1.70 14.24 2.98
N ILE A 56 2.06 12.99 2.65
CA ILE A 56 1.77 12.39 1.34
C ILE A 56 0.59 11.40 1.38
N LEU A 57 0.11 11.06 2.58
CA LEU A 57 -1.17 10.37 2.82
C LEU A 57 -2.35 11.36 2.88
#